data_AF-A0A959GL39-F1
#
_entry.id   AF-A0A959GL39-F1
#
_cell.length_a   1.000
_cell.length_b   1.000
_cell.length_c   1.000
_cell.angle_alpha   90.00
_cell.angle_beta   90.00
_cell.angle_gamma   90.00
#
_symmetry.space_group_name_H-M   'P 1'
#
loop_
_entity.id
_entity.type
_entity.pdbx_description
1 polymer ?
#
loop_
_entity_poly.entity_id
_entity_poly.type
_entity_poly.pdbx_seq_one_letter_code
_entity_poly.pdbx_strand_id
1 'polypeptide(L)'
;DGKVLPEIAAKFSANRTLYVIDQYIHNLKKLNAIGMDAGRQDYGISGATQKLHELLESYDIPHFYESYQGDHLNRIAERIRTKMLPFFSEHLVFE
;
A
#
# COMPACT_ATOMS: atom_id res chain seq x y z
N ASP A 1 23.96 15.71 -19.05
CA ASP A 1 24.74 14.57 -18.48
C ASP A 1 24.00 13.73 -17.43
N GLY A 2 22.67 13.88 -17.24
CA GLY A 2 21.88 12.95 -16.43
C GLY A 2 22.36 12.71 -14.99
N LYS A 3 22.90 13.73 -14.31
CA LYS A 3 23.40 13.59 -12.94
C LYS A 3 22.25 13.64 -11.94
N VAL A 4 22.32 12.80 -10.91
CA VAL A 4 21.42 12.89 -9.76
C VAL A 4 21.59 14.25 -9.09
N LEU A 5 20.48 14.93 -8.84
CA LEU A 5 20.44 16.16 -8.05
C LEU A 5 20.17 15.76 -6.59
N PRO A 6 21.13 15.92 -5.66
CA PRO A 6 20.99 15.45 -4.28
C PRO A 6 19.76 16.01 -3.57
N GLU A 7 19.45 17.29 -3.79
CA GLU A 7 18.29 17.97 -3.23
C GLU A 7 16.96 17.40 -3.75
N ILE A 8 16.94 16.91 -4.98
CA ILE A 8 15.76 16.24 -5.55
C ILE A 8 15.65 14.82 -5.00
N ALA A 9 16.75 14.07 -4.92
CA ALA A 9 16.77 12.75 -4.30
C ALA A 9 16.32 12.79 -2.83
N ALA A 10 16.75 13.80 -2.07
CA ALA A 10 16.31 14.04 -0.70
C ALA A 10 14.80 14.30 -0.64
N LYS A 11 14.24 15.12 -1.55
CA LYS A 11 12.79 15.34 -1.64
C LYS A 11 12.03 14.05 -1.93
N PHE A 12 12.51 13.21 -2.84
CA PHE A 12 11.89 11.91 -3.10
C PHE A 12 11.87 11.04 -1.84
N SER A 13 13.00 10.89 -1.15
CA SER A 13 13.09 10.12 0.08
C SER A 13 12.17 10.65 1.17
N ALA A 14 12.13 11.97 1.38
CA ALA A 14 11.28 12.61 2.39
C ALA A 14 9.78 12.49 2.11
N ASN A 15 9.36 11.98 0.94
CA ASN A 15 7.96 11.77 0.57
C ASN A 15 7.64 10.29 0.29
N ARG A 16 8.53 9.35 0.62
CA ARG A 16 8.23 7.92 0.51
C ARG A 16 7.29 7.49 1.63
N THR A 17 6.20 6.80 1.28
CA THR A 17 5.18 6.34 2.24
C THR A 17 5.78 5.69 3.49
N LEU A 18 6.63 4.68 3.33
CA LEU A 18 7.25 3.96 4.45
C LEU A 18 8.17 4.81 5.34
N TYR A 19 8.61 5.99 4.90
CA TYR A 19 9.48 6.88 5.70
C TYR A 19 8.69 7.93 6.48
N VAL A 20 7.48 8.26 6.04
CA VAL A 20 6.66 9.31 6.66
C VAL A 20 5.46 8.78 7.41
N ILE A 21 5.08 7.51 7.18
CA ILE A 21 3.84 6.92 7.68
C ILE A 21 3.69 6.97 9.19
N ASP A 22 4.77 6.86 9.98
CA ASP A 22 4.72 6.97 11.45
C ASP A 22 4.06 8.28 11.91
N GLN A 23 4.26 9.36 11.15
CA GLN A 23 3.65 10.68 11.42
C GLN A 23 2.13 10.69 11.22
N TYR A 24 1.59 9.70 10.50
CA TYR A 24 0.18 9.62 10.12
C TYR A 24 -0.59 8.51 10.83
N ILE A 25 0.03 7.73 11.72
CA ILE A 25 -0.60 6.60 12.43
C ILE A 25 -1.91 7.01 13.12
N HIS A 26 -1.94 8.18 13.77
CA HIS A 26 -3.16 8.67 14.41
C HIS A 26 -4.31 8.91 13.42
N ASN A 27 -4.01 9.34 12.19
CA ASN A 27 -5.02 9.54 11.15
C ASN A 27 -5.42 8.22 10.50
N LEU A 28 -4.47 7.31 10.30
CA LEU A 28 -4.75 5.97 9.74
C LEU A 28 -5.70 5.17 10.64
N LYS A 29 -5.58 5.30 11.96
CA LYS A 29 -6.52 4.69 12.93
C LYS A 29 -7.97 5.20 12.82
N LYS A 30 -8.21 6.31 12.10
CA LYS A 30 -9.54 6.87 11.88
C LYS A 30 -10.17 6.42 10.57
N LEU A 31 -9.40 5.77 9.68
CA LEU A 31 -9.94 5.26 8.43
C LEU A 31 -10.89 4.10 8.73
N ASN A 32 -12.00 4.02 7.98
CA ASN A 32 -12.98 2.96 8.17
C ASN A 32 -12.40 1.57 7.83
N ALA A 33 -11.61 1.50 6.75
CA ALA A 33 -10.91 0.29 6.34
C ALA A 33 -9.70 0.65 5.47
N ILE A 34 -8.68 -0.21 5.49
CA ILE A 34 -7.51 -0.13 4.62
C ILE A 34 -7.35 -1.50 3.95
N GLY A 35 -7.23 -1.52 2.63
CA GLY A 35 -6.99 -2.74 1.85
C GLY A 35 -5.79 -2.55 0.94
N MET A 36 -4.91 -3.56 0.89
CA MET A 36 -3.73 -3.56 0.03
C MET A 36 -3.40 -4.96 -0.47
N ASP A 37 -2.95 -5.05 -1.72
CA ASP A 37 -2.44 -6.29 -2.29
C ASP A 37 -1.24 -6.04 -3.21
N ALA A 38 -0.47 -7.09 -3.45
CA ALA A 38 0.62 -7.05 -4.43
C ALA A 38 0.92 -8.45 -4.99
N GLY A 39 1.28 -8.49 -6.28
CA GLY A 39 1.81 -9.68 -6.91
C GLY A 39 3.22 -10.01 -6.38
N ARG A 40 3.47 -11.27 -6.04
CA ARG A 40 4.76 -11.74 -5.50
C ARG A 40 5.96 -11.49 -6.42
N GLN A 41 5.74 -11.41 -7.72
CA GLN A 41 6.76 -11.15 -8.74
C GLN A 41 6.85 -9.66 -9.13
N ASP A 42 6.10 -8.77 -8.49
CA ASP A 42 6.25 -7.32 -8.66
C ASP A 42 7.48 -6.82 -7.89
N TYR A 43 8.63 -6.90 -8.55
CA TYR A 43 9.94 -6.57 -8.00
C TYR A 43 10.04 -5.06 -7.71
N GLY A 44 9.76 -4.69 -6.46
CA GLY A 44 9.84 -3.32 -5.95
C GLY A 44 8.61 -2.94 -5.13
N ILE A 45 7.43 -3.39 -5.56
CA ILE A 45 6.15 -3.13 -4.87
C ILE A 45 5.87 -4.21 -3.84
N SER A 46 6.05 -5.49 -4.19
CA SER A 46 5.73 -6.63 -3.31
C SER A 46 6.35 -6.49 -1.90
N GLY A 47 7.66 -6.23 -1.84
CA GLY A 47 8.35 -6.05 -0.56
C GLY A 47 7.99 -4.75 0.16
N ALA A 48 7.63 -3.68 -0.56
CA ALA A 48 7.19 -2.44 0.06
C ALA A 48 5.78 -2.58 0.68
N THR A 49 4.87 -3.26 -0.01
CA THR A 49 3.52 -3.57 0.50
C THR A 49 3.59 -4.51 1.70
N GLN A 50 4.48 -5.51 1.69
CA GLN A 50 4.70 -6.37 2.85
C GLN A 50 5.20 -5.57 4.07
N LYS A 51 6.20 -4.69 3.89
CA LYS A 51 6.68 -3.82 4.97
C LYS A 51 5.61 -2.88 5.50
N LEU A 52 4.74 -2.38 4.62
CA LEU A 52 3.61 -1.55 5.02
C LEU A 52 2.64 -2.35 5.89
N HIS A 53 2.31 -3.58 5.50
CA HIS A 53 1.48 -4.50 6.28
C HIS A 53 2.09 -4.75 7.67
N GLU A 54 3.35 -5.16 7.75
CA GLU A 54 4.06 -5.43 9.01
C GLU A 54 4.07 -4.19 9.94
N LEU A 55 4.24 -3.00 9.37
CA LEU A 55 4.21 -1.76 10.14
C LEU A 55 2.81 -1.44 10.68
N LEU A 56 1.77 -1.58 9.86
CA LEU A 56 0.39 -1.36 10.31
C LEU A 56 -0.01 -2.37 11.40
N GLU A 57 0.43 -3.63 11.28
CA GLU A 57 0.27 -4.64 12.35
C GLU A 57 0.94 -4.19 13.65
N SER A 58 2.19 -3.70 13.59
CA SER A 58 2.92 -3.25 14.78
C SER A 58 2.26 -2.08 15.54
N TYR A 59 1.38 -1.33 14.87
CA TYR A 59 0.61 -0.23 15.45
C TYR A 59 -0.85 -0.60 15.80
N ASP A 60 -1.22 -1.88 15.67
CA ASP A 60 -2.58 -2.39 15.84
C ASP A 60 -3.60 -1.64 14.96
N ILE A 61 -3.24 -1.33 13.71
CA ILE A 61 -4.16 -0.73 12.74
C ILE A 61 -4.86 -1.86 11.97
N PRO A 62 -6.20 -2.01 12.06
CA PRO A 62 -6.93 -2.99 11.27
C PRO A 62 -6.79 -2.72 9.77
N HIS A 63 -6.42 -3.74 9.00
CA HIS A 63 -6.27 -3.66 7.56
C HIS A 63 -6.31 -5.05 6.92
N PHE A 64 -6.52 -5.09 5.61
CA PHE A 64 -6.46 -6.30 4.79
C PHE A 64 -5.21 -6.27 3.93
N TYR A 65 -4.45 -7.37 3.97
CA TYR A 65 -3.27 -7.57 3.15
C TYR A 65 -3.34 -8.92 2.43
N GLU A 66 -2.97 -8.92 1.14
CA GLU A 66 -2.78 -10.17 0.40
C GLU A 66 -1.57 -10.08 -0.53
N SER A 67 -0.70 -11.09 -0.47
CA SER A 67 0.32 -11.34 -1.48
C SER A 67 -0.10 -12.52 -2.35
N TYR A 68 -0.17 -12.33 -3.68
CA TYR A 68 -0.69 -13.33 -4.60
C TYR A 68 0.34 -13.71 -5.69
N GLN A 69 0.14 -14.82 -6.39
CA GLN A 69 1.01 -15.15 -7.53
C GLN A 69 0.68 -14.22 -8.70
N GLY A 70 1.55 -13.26 -8.98
CA GLY A 70 1.38 -12.29 -10.06
C GLY A 70 2.55 -11.33 -10.15
N ASP A 71 2.68 -10.69 -11.32
CA ASP A 71 3.64 -9.61 -11.55
C ASP A 71 2.93 -8.24 -11.54
N HIS A 72 3.64 -7.20 -11.95
CA HIS A 72 3.12 -5.83 -11.97
C HIS A 72 1.87 -5.63 -12.84
N LEU A 73 1.65 -6.49 -13.85
CA LEU A 73 0.65 -6.27 -14.89
C LEU A 73 -0.43 -7.36 -14.95
N ASN A 74 -0.12 -8.58 -14.50
CA ASN A 74 -1.06 -9.69 -14.62
C ASN A 74 -2.10 -9.71 -13.49
N ARG A 75 -3.25 -10.36 -13.77
CA ARG A 75 -4.38 -10.56 -12.84
C ARG A 75 -5.08 -9.30 -12.33
N ILE A 76 -4.65 -8.09 -12.71
CA ILE A 76 -5.25 -6.84 -12.23
C ILE A 76 -6.78 -6.81 -12.41
N ALA A 77 -7.29 -7.19 -13.59
CA ALA A 77 -8.73 -7.24 -13.84
C ALA A 77 -9.47 -8.27 -12.95
N GLU A 78 -8.85 -9.42 -12.68
CA GLU A 78 -9.36 -10.44 -11.76
C GLU A 78 -9.39 -9.91 -10.33
N ARG A 79 -8.30 -9.28 -9.86
CA ARG A 79 -8.18 -8.68 -8.52
C ARG A 79 -9.19 -7.56 -8.29
N ILE A 80 -9.37 -6.67 -9.28
CA ILE A 80 -10.39 -5.62 -9.22
C ILE A 80 -11.77 -6.23 -8.95
N ARG A 81 -12.15 -7.25 -9.74
CA ARG A 81 -13.47 -7.87 -9.63
C ARG A 81 -13.66 -8.65 -8.33
N THR A 82 -12.65 -9.39 -7.90
CA THR A 82 -12.79 -10.40 -6.84
C THR A 82 -12.33 -9.92 -5.46
N LYS A 83 -11.60 -8.79 -5.39
CA LYS A 83 -11.03 -8.28 -4.15
C LYS A 83 -11.39 -6.81 -3.92
N MET A 84 -11.04 -5.94 -4.86
CA MET A 84 -11.25 -4.49 -4.70
C MET A 84 -12.74 -4.11 -4.63
N LEU A 85 -13.55 -4.55 -5.59
CA LEU A 85 -14.99 -4.22 -5.60
C LEU A 85 -15.75 -4.80 -4.40
N PRO A 86 -15.53 -6.06 -3.98
CA PRO A 86 -16.09 -6.58 -2.74
C PRO A 86 -15.66 -5.80 -1.50
N PHE A 87 -14.38 -5.46 -1.36
CA PHE A 87 -13.86 -4.66 -0.24
C PHE A 87 -14.61 -3.33 -0.12
N PHE A 88 -14.79 -2.60 -1.23
CA PHE A 88 -15.56 -1.36 -1.21
C PHE A 88 -17.05 -1.59 -0.94
N SER A 89 -17.64 -2.66 -1.48
CA SER A 89 -19.04 -3.00 -1.21
C SER A 89 -19.30 -3.27 0.28
N GLU A 90 -18.32 -3.83 1.00
CA GLU A 90 -18.41 -4.13 2.42
C GLU A 90 -18.14 -2.91 3.32
N HIS A 91 -17.20 -2.04 2.92
CA HIS A 91 -16.70 -0.98 3.79
C HIS A 91 -17.13 0.44 3.39
N LEU A 92 -17.75 0.65 2.22
CA LEU A 92 -18.35 1.95 1.92
C LEU A 92 -19.76 2.00 2.49
N VAL A 93 -19.98 3.00 3.34
CA VAL A 93 -21.32 3.41 3.74
C VAL A 93 -21.74 4.51 2.78
N PHE A 94 -22.91 4.33 2.15
CA PHE A 94 -23.54 5.39 1.36
C PHE A 94 -24.51 6.14 2.27
N GLU A 95 -24.26 7.43 2.47
CA GLU A 95 -25.18 8.36 3.13
C GLU A 95 -26.20 8.93 2.15
#